data_AF-A0A166DU29-F1
#
_entry.id   AF-A0A166DU29-F1
#
_cell.length_a   1.000
_cell.length_b   1.000
_cell.length_c   1.000
_cell.angle_alpha   90.00
_cell.angle_beta   90.00
_cell.angle_gamma   90.00
#
_symmetry.space_group_name_H-M   'P 1'
#
loop_
_entity.id
_entity.type
_entity.pdbx_description
1 polymer ?
#
loop_
_entity_poly.entity_id
_entity_poly.type
_entity_poly.pdbx_seq_one_letter_code
_entity_poly.pdbx_strand_id
1 'polypeptide(L)'
;MAEDRLGDKIMMLNWEKEIKIIDPDISFRYNGGWLKTIEKLDKTVKNGYSLVGDFVKSGDFEEEYSDGLYLDCNKEGKKRKSQQDYRLFRIKDGKLRLLDLIIDGQGNWACEFWDTIEEEING
;
A
#
# COMPACT_ATOMS: atom_id res chain seq x y z
N MET A 1 7.16 28.27 -31.51
CA MET A 1 7.49 27.91 -30.12
C MET A 1 6.19 27.48 -29.48
N ALA A 2 5.95 26.17 -29.41
CA ALA A 2 4.80 25.61 -28.73
C ALA A 2 5.32 25.05 -27.41
N GLU A 3 5.01 25.74 -26.32
CA GLU A 3 5.14 25.18 -24.98
C GLU A 3 4.09 24.09 -24.85
N ASP A 4 4.50 22.86 -25.16
CA ASP A 4 3.76 21.65 -24.79
C ASP A 4 3.87 21.53 -23.26
N ARG A 5 3.02 22.29 -22.55
CA ARG A 5 2.74 21.98 -21.16
C ARG A 5 2.04 20.65 -21.19
N LEU A 6 2.81 19.60 -20.93
CA LEU A 6 2.37 18.28 -20.55
C LEU A 6 1.47 18.49 -19.31
N GLY A 7 0.21 18.85 -19.54
CA GLY A 7 -0.77 18.94 -18.47
C GLY A 7 -0.77 17.59 -17.81
N ASP A 8 -0.55 17.57 -16.50
CA ASP A 8 -0.50 16.39 -15.64
C ASP A 8 -1.40 15.32 -16.22
N LYS A 9 -0.78 14.33 -16.90
CA LYS A 9 -1.53 13.16 -17.33
C LYS A 9 -2.04 12.57 -16.03
N ILE A 10 -3.35 12.63 -15.84
CA ILE A 10 -4.03 11.88 -14.79
C ILE A 10 -3.69 10.42 -15.05
N MET A 11 -2.69 9.90 -14.33
CA MET A 11 -2.26 8.52 -14.46
C MET A 11 -3.16 7.70 -13.54
N MET A 12 -4.35 7.36 -14.04
CA MET A 12 -5.21 6.38 -13.40
C MET A 12 -4.42 5.09 -13.17
N LEU A 13 -4.33 4.69 -11.92
CA LEU A 13 -3.67 3.46 -11.51
C LEU A 13 -4.74 2.50 -11.04
N ASN A 14 -4.68 1.27 -11.52
CA ASN A 14 -5.43 0.17 -10.93
C ASN A 14 -4.49 -0.66 -10.07
N TRP A 15 -4.37 -0.31 -8.79
CA TRP A 15 -3.40 -0.96 -7.91
C TRP A 15 -3.73 -2.44 -7.66
N GLU A 16 -5.00 -2.86 -7.76
CA GLU A 16 -5.35 -4.29 -7.74
C GLU A 16 -4.68 -5.03 -8.90
N LYS A 17 -4.75 -4.49 -10.13
CA LYS A 17 -4.10 -5.07 -11.30
C LYS A 17 -2.59 -5.12 -11.11
N GLU A 18 -1.97 -4.05 -10.61
CA GLU A 18 -0.53 -4.01 -10.33
C GLU A 18 -0.11 -5.07 -9.31
N ILE A 19 -0.85 -5.20 -8.21
CA ILE A 19 -0.57 -6.21 -7.18
C ILE A 19 -0.75 -7.62 -7.76
N LYS A 20 -1.76 -7.88 -8.58
CA LYS A 20 -1.94 -9.20 -9.24
C LYS A 20 -0.87 -9.50 -10.29
N ILE A 21 -0.22 -8.49 -10.85
CA ILE A 21 0.95 -8.70 -11.71
C ILE A 21 2.16 -9.13 -10.87
N ILE A 22 2.32 -8.53 -9.69
CA ILE A 22 3.42 -8.82 -8.76
C ILE A 22 3.21 -10.17 -8.05
N ASP A 23 1.98 -10.47 -7.64
CA ASP A 23 1.55 -11.64 -6.89
C ASP A 23 0.32 -12.27 -7.58
N PRO A 24 0.52 -13.09 -8.63
CA PRO A 24 -0.58 -13.65 -9.42
C PRO A 24 -1.48 -14.63 -8.67
N ASP A 25 -1.00 -15.19 -7.55
CA ASP A 25 -1.72 -16.20 -6.77
C ASP A 25 -2.58 -15.58 -5.66
N ILE A 26 -2.53 -14.26 -5.49
CA ILE A 26 -3.26 -13.54 -4.45
C ILE A 26 -4.78 -13.70 -4.58
N SER A 27 -5.43 -14.08 -3.49
CA SER A 27 -6.89 -13.97 -3.36
C SER A 27 -7.25 -12.57 -2.86
N PHE A 28 -7.07 -11.59 -3.76
CA PHE A 28 -7.23 -10.17 -3.45
C PHE A 28 -8.57 -9.84 -2.79
N ARG A 29 -8.52 -9.22 -1.62
CA ARG A 29 -9.65 -8.78 -0.78
C ARG A 29 -10.69 -9.86 -0.50
N TYR A 30 -10.35 -11.14 -0.63
CA TYR A 30 -11.33 -12.24 -0.53
C TYR A 30 -12.09 -12.27 0.80
N ASN A 31 -11.39 -11.99 1.92
CA ASN A 31 -11.99 -11.81 3.25
C ASN A 31 -11.95 -10.34 3.70
N GLY A 32 -11.85 -9.40 2.76
CA GLY A 32 -11.72 -7.97 3.00
C GLY A 32 -10.27 -7.49 3.14
N GLY A 33 -10.11 -6.35 3.77
CA GLY A 33 -8.83 -5.66 3.86
C GLY A 33 -9.01 -4.15 3.83
N TRP A 34 -7.90 -3.42 3.82
CA TRP A 34 -7.90 -1.97 3.71
C TRP A 34 -6.61 -1.48 3.07
N LEU A 35 -6.68 -0.28 2.52
CA LEU A 35 -5.54 0.48 2.03
C LEU A 35 -5.45 1.77 2.84
N LYS A 36 -4.25 2.21 3.18
CA LYS A 36 -4.02 3.51 3.80
C LYS A 36 -2.75 4.16 3.27
N THR A 37 -2.66 5.49 3.39
CA THR A 37 -1.40 6.21 3.21
C THR A 37 -0.53 6.08 4.45
N ILE A 38 0.77 6.25 4.26
CA ILE A 38 1.77 6.40 5.32
C ILE A 38 2.46 7.75 5.13
N GLU A 39 2.30 8.64 6.08
CA GLU A 39 2.87 9.99 6.07
C GLU A 39 3.98 10.16 7.12
N LYS A 40 3.91 9.40 8.21
CA LYS A 40 4.91 9.42 9.29
C LYS A 40 4.85 8.16 10.14
N LEU A 41 5.86 7.99 10.99
CA LEU A 41 5.91 6.96 12.02
C LEU A 41 5.63 7.53 13.42
N ASP A 42 4.81 6.83 14.19
CA ASP A 42 4.66 7.00 15.63
C ASP A 42 5.28 5.79 16.36
N LYS A 43 6.56 5.92 16.71
CA LYS A 43 7.34 4.87 17.39
C LYS A 43 6.97 4.70 18.88
N THR A 44 5.98 5.43 19.40
CA THR A 44 5.49 5.24 20.77
C THR A 44 4.63 3.97 20.91
N VAL A 45 4.10 3.47 19.79
CA VAL A 45 3.33 2.23 19.68
C VAL A 45 4.03 1.26 18.72
N LYS A 46 3.78 -0.05 18.84
CA LYS A 46 4.49 -1.11 18.07
C LYS A 46 3.60 -1.92 17.13
N ASN A 47 2.36 -1.50 16.96
CA ASN A 47 1.36 -2.17 16.12
C ASN A 47 1.03 -1.27 14.92
N GLY A 48 -0.01 -1.63 14.16
CA GLY A 48 -0.42 -0.87 12.96
C GLY A 48 -0.72 0.62 13.19
N TYR A 49 -0.93 1.08 14.44
CA TYR A 49 -1.08 2.50 14.76
C TYR A 49 0.25 3.28 14.67
N SER A 50 1.39 2.59 14.67
CA SER A 50 2.70 3.22 14.46
C SER A 50 2.88 3.76 13.05
N LEU A 51 2.07 3.29 12.10
CA LEU A 51 2.11 3.68 10.69
C LEU A 51 1.02 4.73 10.49
N VAL A 52 1.34 6.02 10.55
CA VAL A 52 0.34 7.10 10.60
C VAL A 52 0.03 7.60 9.20
N GLY A 53 -1.26 7.76 8.92
CA GLY A 53 -1.81 8.27 7.65
C GLY A 53 -3.29 7.92 7.55
N ASP A 54 -3.89 8.20 6.40
CA ASP A 54 -5.33 8.14 6.18
C ASP A 54 -5.76 6.88 5.45
N PHE A 55 -6.92 6.33 5.83
CA PHE A 55 -7.52 5.23 5.10
C PHE A 55 -8.02 5.71 3.74
N VAL A 56 -7.63 4.99 2.70
CA VAL A 56 -8.13 5.22 1.35
C VAL A 56 -9.52 4.60 1.25
N LYS A 57 -10.45 5.35 0.65
CA LYS A 57 -11.84 4.93 0.52
C LYS A 57 -11.91 3.60 -0.25
N SER A 58 -12.61 2.63 0.32
CA SER A 58 -12.94 1.37 -0.38
C SER A 58 -13.87 1.68 -1.54
N GLY A 59 -13.51 1.29 -2.76
CA GLY A 59 -14.25 1.66 -3.97
C GLY A 59 -13.65 1.06 -5.23
N ASP A 60 -13.87 1.73 -6.37
CA ASP A 60 -13.23 1.36 -7.63
C ASP A 60 -11.71 1.38 -7.40
N PHE A 61 -11.02 0.28 -7.75
CA PHE A 61 -9.56 0.19 -7.57
C PHE A 61 -8.80 0.98 -8.64
N GLU A 62 -9.52 1.50 -9.64
CA GLU A 62 -9.01 2.32 -10.73
C GLU A 62 -9.30 3.78 -10.44
N GLU A 63 -8.39 4.43 -9.71
CA GLU A 63 -8.51 5.83 -9.31
C GLU A 63 -7.20 6.58 -9.57
N GLU A 64 -7.26 7.89 -9.41
CA GLU A 64 -6.05 8.71 -9.30
C GLU A 64 -5.50 8.56 -7.88
N TYR A 65 -4.35 7.89 -7.76
CA TYR A 65 -3.64 7.79 -6.50
C TYR A 65 -2.54 8.85 -6.46
N SER A 66 -2.52 9.65 -5.40
CA SER A 66 -1.43 10.60 -5.16
C SER A 66 -0.09 9.89 -5.01
N ASP A 67 0.97 10.58 -5.39
CA ASP A 67 2.32 10.13 -5.07
C ASP A 67 2.51 10.02 -3.55
N GLY A 68 3.03 8.88 -3.09
CA GLY A 68 3.15 8.62 -1.66
C GLY A 68 3.44 7.18 -1.30
N LEU A 69 3.58 6.94 0.00
CA LEU A 69 3.68 5.60 0.58
C LEU A 69 2.30 5.08 0.96
N TYR A 70 2.08 3.81 0.67
CA TYR A 70 0.82 3.13 0.89
C TYR A 70 1.05 1.79 1.55
N LEU A 71 0.15 1.45 2.45
CA LEU A 71 0.11 0.16 3.11
C LEU A 71 -1.20 -0.55 2.78
N ASP A 72 -1.08 -1.65 2.06
CA ASP A 72 -2.15 -2.59 1.81
C ASP A 72 -2.19 -3.65 2.91
N CYS A 73 -3.38 -3.91 3.44
CA CYS A 73 -3.68 -5.03 4.32
C CYS A 73 -4.67 -5.96 3.61
N ASN A 74 -4.19 -7.03 2.99
CA ASN A 74 -5.01 -8.04 2.34
C ASN A 74 -5.44 -9.13 3.32
N LYS A 75 -6.74 -9.45 3.38
CA LYS A 75 -7.23 -10.63 4.11
C LYS A 75 -7.69 -11.67 3.12
N GLU A 76 -7.08 -12.84 3.18
CA GLU A 76 -7.33 -13.93 2.25
C GLU A 76 -7.36 -15.30 2.94
N GLY A 77 -7.37 -16.39 2.17
CA GLY A 77 -7.49 -17.75 2.68
C GLY A 77 -8.92 -18.14 3.06
N LYS A 78 -9.07 -19.32 3.68
CA LYS A 78 -10.39 -19.82 4.10
C LYS A 78 -10.87 -19.04 5.32
N LYS A 79 -12.17 -18.76 5.46
CA LYS A 79 -12.73 -18.01 6.61
C LYS A 79 -12.31 -18.53 8.01
N ARG A 80 -11.97 -19.82 8.15
CA ARG A 80 -11.49 -20.44 9.41
C ARG A 80 -9.96 -20.46 9.57
N LYS A 81 -9.22 -20.08 8.53
CA LYS A 81 -7.76 -19.97 8.43
C LYS A 81 -7.46 -18.75 7.55
N SER A 82 -7.90 -17.58 8.01
CA SER A 82 -7.71 -16.34 7.26
C SER A 82 -6.25 -15.91 7.41
N GLN A 83 -5.58 -15.73 6.28
CA GLN A 83 -4.25 -15.15 6.18
C GLN A 83 -4.39 -13.63 6.08
N GLN A 84 -3.50 -12.90 6.74
CA GLN A 84 -3.49 -11.44 6.70
C GLN A 84 -2.12 -10.92 6.29
N ASP A 85 -2.05 -10.44 5.05
CA ASP A 85 -0.80 -9.99 4.44
C ASP A 85 -0.74 -8.47 4.39
N TYR A 86 0.46 -7.95 4.56
CA TYR A 86 0.74 -6.52 4.54
C TYR A 86 1.76 -6.21 3.45
N ARG A 87 1.41 -5.29 2.55
CA ARG A 87 2.26 -4.87 1.42
C ARG A 87 2.53 -3.37 1.55
N LEU A 88 3.79 -3.01 1.75
CA LEU A 88 4.25 -1.63 1.69
C LEU A 88 4.68 -1.32 0.27
N PHE A 89 4.10 -0.29 -0.34
CA PHE A 89 4.48 0.13 -1.68
C PHE A 89 4.50 1.65 -1.82
N ARG A 90 5.29 2.12 -2.78
CA ARG A 90 5.34 3.52 -3.21
C ARG A 90 4.53 3.68 -4.48
N ILE A 91 3.68 4.69 -4.53
CA ILE A 91 3.16 5.23 -5.78
C ILE A 91 3.97 6.47 -6.13
N LYS A 92 4.48 6.52 -7.34
CA LYS A 92 5.19 7.68 -7.90
C LYS A 92 5.02 7.73 -9.41
N ASP A 93 4.65 8.89 -9.95
CA ASP A 93 4.46 9.10 -11.40
C ASP A 93 3.50 8.06 -12.02
N GLY A 94 2.43 7.71 -11.28
CA GLY A 94 1.44 6.70 -11.70
C GLY A 94 1.96 5.27 -11.76
N LYS A 95 3.07 4.96 -11.07
CA LYS A 95 3.65 3.61 -11.00
C LYS A 95 3.70 3.12 -9.56
N LEU A 96 3.35 1.85 -9.37
CA LEU A 96 3.47 1.16 -8.10
C LEU A 96 4.82 0.43 -8.02
N ARG A 97 5.56 0.65 -6.93
CA ARG A 97 6.76 -0.11 -6.58
C ARG A 97 6.53 -0.78 -5.23
N LEU A 98 6.47 -2.12 -5.21
CA LEU A 98 6.48 -2.87 -3.95
C LEU A 98 7.83 -2.65 -3.26
N LEU A 99 7.77 -2.25 -1.99
CA LEU A 99 8.96 -2.00 -1.16
C LEU A 99 9.20 -3.16 -0.22
N ASP A 100 8.15 -3.66 0.41
CA ASP A 100 8.25 -4.69 1.43
C ASP A 100 6.93 -5.48 1.59
N LEU A 101 7.01 -6.68 2.12
CA LEU A 101 5.91 -7.64 2.22
C LEU A 101 6.03 -8.48 3.50
N ILE A 102 4.97 -8.50 4.29
CA ILE A 102 4.82 -9.39 5.44
C ILE A 102 3.62 -10.30 5.19
N ILE A 103 3.88 -11.60 5.11
CA ILE A 103 2.85 -12.64 4.96
C ILE A 103 2.38 -13.12 6.33
N ASP A 104 1.06 -13.23 6.49
CA ASP A 104 0.41 -13.67 7.73
C ASP A 104 0.91 -12.91 8.98
N GLY A 105 0.91 -11.57 8.89
CA GLY A 105 1.50 -10.70 9.90
C GLY A 105 0.85 -10.84 11.28
N GLN A 106 1.67 -11.02 12.32
CA GLN A 106 1.23 -11.17 13.71
C GLN A 106 1.88 -10.15 14.64
N GLY A 107 1.23 -9.83 15.76
CA GLY A 107 1.82 -9.05 16.85
C GLY A 107 2.35 -7.67 16.41
N ASN A 108 3.69 -7.55 16.35
CA ASN A 108 4.42 -6.30 16.07
C ASN A 108 4.86 -6.17 14.59
N TRP A 109 4.16 -6.82 13.65
CA TRP A 109 4.44 -6.76 12.21
C TRP A 109 4.72 -5.34 11.69
N ALA A 110 4.05 -4.33 12.25
CA ALA A 110 4.19 -2.95 11.80
C ALA A 110 5.61 -2.39 12.00
N CYS A 111 6.34 -2.87 13.01
CA CYS A 111 7.72 -2.44 13.26
C CYS A 111 8.68 -2.91 12.18
N GLU A 112 8.38 -4.01 11.50
CA GLU A 112 9.26 -4.55 10.45
C GLU A 112 9.33 -3.60 9.24
N PHE A 113 8.31 -2.76 9.03
CA PHE A 113 8.30 -1.75 7.98
C PHE A 113 9.02 -0.45 8.34
N TRP A 114 9.44 -0.23 9.60
CA TRP A 114 9.91 1.08 10.05
C TRP A 114 11.15 1.55 9.30
N ASP A 115 12.15 0.67 9.14
CA ASP A 115 13.41 1.04 8.47
C ASP A 115 13.13 1.43 7.00
N THR A 116 12.32 0.64 6.29
CA THR A 116 11.91 0.91 4.90
C THR A 116 11.12 2.22 4.78
N ILE A 117 10.21 2.50 5.73
CA ILE A 117 9.43 3.74 5.73
C ILE A 117 10.32 4.96 6.01
N GLU A 118 11.28 4.84 6.94
CA GLU A 118 12.21 5.94 7.24
C GLU A 118 13.11 6.27 6.06
N GLU A 119 13.59 5.26 5.33
CA GLU A 119 14.35 5.47 4.11
C GLU A 119 13.54 6.24 3.07
N GLU A 120 12.29 5.85 2.84
CA GLU A 120 11.44 6.45 1.79
C GLU A 120 10.82 7.81 2.16
N ILE A 121 10.76 8.16 3.46
CA ILE A 121 10.30 9.48 3.91
C ILE A 121 11.47 10.48 3.96
N ASN A 122 12.67 10.04 4.34
CA ASN A 122 13.82 10.93 4.58
C ASN A 122 14.81 10.98 3.40
N GLY A 123 14.70 10.08 2.42
CA GLY A 123 15.53 10.03 1.21
C GLY A 123 15.02 10.93 0.09
#